data_AF-A0A7X8U891-F1
#
_entry.id   AF-A0A7X8U891-F1
#
_cell.length_a   1.000
_cell.length_b   1.000
_cell.length_c   1.000
_cell.angle_alpha   90.00
_cell.angle_beta   90.00
_cell.angle_gamma   90.00
#
_symmetry.space_group_name_H-M   'P 1'
#
loop_
_entity.id
_entity.type
_entity.pdbx_description
1 polymer ?
#
loop_
_entity_poly.entity_id
_entity_poly.type
_entity_poly.pdbx_seq_one_letter_code
_entity_poly.pdbx_strand_id
1 'polypeptide(L)' 'MIYFNNDYCEGAHPKIMEKLLATNMVQTIGYGEDQYCAEAARLIKEKCGRGDVDV' A
#
# COMPACT_ATOMS: atom_id res chain seq x y z
N MET A 1 -5.53 26.23 11.10
CA MET A 1 -4.14 26.23 11.61
C MET A 1 -3.38 25.16 10.85
N ILE A 2 -2.25 25.48 10.25
CA ILE A 2 -1.42 24.47 9.57
C ILE A 2 -0.42 23.95 10.60
N TYR A 3 -0.41 22.64 10.83
CA TYR A 3 0.52 21.98 11.74
C TYR A 3 1.75 21.50 10.96
N PHE A 4 2.94 21.99 11.32
CA PHE A 4 4.22 21.69 10.65
C PHE A 4 5.14 20.85 11.55
N ASN A 5 4.59 19.82 12.21
CA ASN A 5 5.34 19.06 13.21
C ASN A 5 6.12 17.89 12.58
N ASN A 6 5.53 17.20 11.61
CA ASN A 6 6.13 16.12 10.82
C ASN A 6 5.25 15.79 9.59
N ASP A 7 5.70 14.86 8.76
CA ASP A 7 5.04 14.39 7.53
C ASP A 7 4.04 13.24 7.73
N TYR A 8 3.80 12.81 8.98
CA TYR A 8 2.84 11.77 9.37
C TYR A 8 1.87 12.25 10.46
N CYS A 9 1.56 13.56 10.48
CA CYS A 9 0.55 14.14 11.38
C CYS A 9 -0.87 13.76 10.96
N GLU A 10 -1.05 13.48 9.68
CA GLU A 10 -2.31 13.09 9.09
C GLU A 10 -2.45 11.57 9.03
N GLY A 11 -3.69 11.10 8.84
CA GLY A 11 -3.96 9.69 8.55
C GLY A 11 -3.53 9.28 7.13
N ALA A 12 -4.22 8.30 6.55
CA ALA A 12 -3.96 7.87 5.18
C ALA A 12 -4.68 8.73 4.13
N HIS A 13 -4.16 8.74 2.90
CA HIS A 13 -4.84 9.33 1.75
C HIS A 13 -6.24 8.72 1.55
N PRO A 14 -7.29 9.50 1.21
CA PRO A 14 -8.68 9.00 1.11
C PRO A 14 -8.85 7.72 0.28
N LYS A 15 -8.18 7.61 -0.87
CA LYS A 15 -8.17 6.39 -1.71
C LYS A 15 -7.67 5.12 -1.01
N ILE A 16 -6.72 5.25 -0.07
CA ILE A 16 -6.26 4.12 0.75
C ILE A 16 -7.39 3.68 1.69
N MET A 17 -8.05 4.65 2.35
CA MET A 17 -9.17 4.39 3.25
C MET A 17 -10.35 3.74 2.53
N GLU A 18 -10.71 4.23 1.34
CA GLU A 18 -11.75 3.63 0.49
C GLU A 18 -11.44 2.17 0.16
N LYS A 19 -10.18 1.87 -0.21
CA LYS A 19 -9.78 0.52 -0.56
C LYS A 19 -9.81 -0.41 0.66
N LEU A 20 -9.32 0.04 1.81
CA LEU A 20 -9.38 -0.71 3.06
C LEU A 20 -10.83 -1.05 3.45
N LEU A 21 -11.75 -0.08 3.34
CA LEU A 21 -13.18 -0.30 3.58
C LEU A 21 -13.75 -1.34 2.59
N ALA A 22 -13.44 -1.20 1.30
CA ALA A 22 -13.93 -2.11 0.27
C ALA A 22 -13.43 -3.56 0.45
N THR A 23 -12.24 -3.75 1.01
CA THR A 23 -11.63 -5.07 1.20
C THR A 23 -11.73 -5.60 2.63
N ASN A 24 -12.40 -4.88 3.54
CA ASN A 24 -12.38 -5.15 4.99
C ASN A 24 -12.85 -6.56 5.38
N MET A 25 -13.74 -7.15 4.59
CA MET A 25 -14.29 -8.50 4.84
C MET A 25 -13.65 -9.60 3.99
N VAL A 26 -12.67 -9.24 3.15
CA VAL A 26 -11.95 -10.20 2.30
C VAL A 26 -10.88 -10.88 3.16
N GLN A 27 -10.94 -12.20 3.26
CA GLN A 27 -9.90 -12.97 3.92
C GLN A 27 -8.71 -13.16 2.97
N THR A 28 -7.50 -12.91 3.47
CA THR A 28 -6.25 -13.08 2.73
C THR A 28 -5.27 -13.94 3.51
N ILE A 29 -4.26 -14.44 2.79
CA ILE A 29 -3.12 -15.13 3.41
C ILE A 29 -2.27 -14.07 4.13
N GLY A 30 -1.70 -14.43 5.29
CA GLY A 30 -0.86 -13.52 6.07
C GLY A 30 0.56 -13.36 5.51
N TYR A 31 1.41 -12.67 6.27
CA TYR A 31 2.86 -12.57 6.04
C TYR A 31 3.27 -12.02 4.65
N GLY A 32 2.43 -11.20 4.02
CA GLY A 32 2.72 -10.58 2.72
C GLY A 32 2.56 -11.51 1.52
N GLU A 33 2.00 -12.71 1.71
CA GLU A 33 1.77 -13.69 0.65
C GLU A 33 0.42 -13.48 -0.07
N ASP A 34 -0.26 -12.36 0.18
CA ASP A 34 -1.53 -12.05 -0.46
C ASP A 34 -1.39 -11.38 -1.83
N GLN A 35 -2.52 -11.31 -2.53
CA GLN A 35 -2.62 -10.73 -3.85
C GLN A 35 -2.33 -9.22 -3.90
N TYR A 36 -2.59 -8.47 -2.82
CA TYR A 36 -2.34 -7.04 -2.77
C TYR A 36 -0.84 -6.76 -2.65
N CYS A 37 -0.13 -7.52 -1.82
CA CYS A 37 1.33 -7.48 -1.73
C CYS A 37 1.98 -7.88 -3.05
N ALA A 38 1.52 -8.97 -3.69
CA ALA A 38 2.03 -9.39 -4.99
C ALA A 38 1.81 -8.34 -6.10
N GLU A 39 0.63 -7.70 -6.13
CA GLU A 39 0.33 -6.63 -7.08
C GLU A 39 1.19 -5.39 -6.82
N ALA A 40 1.35 -4.98 -5.55
CA ALA A 40 2.20 -3.86 -5.17
C ALA A 40 3.65 -4.10 -5.59
N ALA A 41 4.21 -5.28 -5.31
CA ALA A 41 5.56 -5.64 -5.72
C ALA A 41 5.73 -5.57 -7.25
N ARG A 42 4.76 -6.09 -8.01
CA ARG A 42 4.76 -6.00 -9.48
C ARG A 42 4.78 -4.55 -9.96
N LEU A 43 3.90 -3.70 -9.41
CA LEU A 43 3.80 -2.28 -9.78
C LEU A 43 5.09 -1.52 -9.44
N ILE A 44 5.69 -1.78 -8.29
CA ILE A 44 6.97 -1.17 -7.88
C ILE A 44 8.07 -1.57 -8.85
N LYS A 45 8.24 -2.88 -9.15
CA LYS A 45 9.23 -3.38 -10.11
C LYS A 45 9.07 -2.73 -11.49
N GLU A 46 7.83 -2.60 -11.96
CA GLU A 46 7.51 -1.92 -13.22
C GLU A 46 7.91 -0.43 -13.19
N LYS A 47 7.55 0.31 -12.14
CA LYS A 47 7.91 1.73 -12.00
C LYS A 47 9.40 1.96 -11.81
N CYS A 48 10.10 1.02 -11.19
CA CYS A 48 11.55 1.02 -11.07
C CYS A 48 12.26 0.58 -12.35
N GLY A 49 11.54 -0.02 -13.32
CA GLY A 49 12.13 -0.59 -14.54
C GLY A 49 13.07 -1.77 -14.24
N ARG A 50 12.89 -2.46 -13.11
CA ARG A 50 13.78 -3.53 -12.64
C ARG A 50 12.95 -4.70 -12.11
N GLY A 51 13.04 -5.85 -12.78
CA GLY A 51 12.36 -7.09 -12.36
C GLY A 51 13.14 -7.90 -11.32
N ASP A 52 14.44 -7.62 -11.17
CA ASP A 52 15.39 -8.35 -10.34
C ASP A 52 15.44 -7.87 -8.89
N VAL A 53 14.86 -6.71 -8.60
CA VAL A 53 14.86 -6.15 -7.24
C VAL A 53 13.97 -6.96 -6.30
N ASP A 54 14.47 -7.15 -5.08
CA ASP A 54 13.72 -7.74 -3.98
C ASP A 54 12.78 -6.68 -3.40
N VAL A 55 11.49 -6.94 -3.52
CA VAL A 55 10.37 -6.05 -3.15
C VAL A 55 9.31 -6.92 -2.50
#